data_AF-A0A2N2BZL2-F1
#
_entry.id   AF-A0A2N2BZL2-F1
#
_cell.length_a   1.000
_cell.length_b   1.000
_cell.length_c   1.000
_cell.angle_alpha   90.00
_cell.angle_beta   90.00
_cell.angle_gamma   90.00
#
_symmetry.space_group_name_H-M   'P 1'
#
loop_
_entity.id
_entity.type
_entity.pdbx_description
1 polymer ?
#
loop_
_entity_poly.entity_id
_entity_poly.type
_entity_poly.pdbx_seq_one_letter_code
_entity_poly.pdbx_strand_id
1 'polypeptide(L)'
;MLAPHELKNKAFSKSLKGYNAAEVDDYIEFLIGKYTEAYRENNELDRKLRVVVNTLDEIKDEEESIRSTLISAQKMGEKIIRDANERADIITGAIKDRCDAVIADFRDELQREKEEMWSIRTRILDFKKVIFDLYRKHIEELQNLSVNEIEDIVLPNEDTIVAKIFTDVKGTIESELKKSIEAEPQIADDPAITTERAAVGGQKVNEAEVIEELIAETNTEKTENNGEEDEFLRFMQEDNK
;
A
#
# COMPACT_ATOMS: atom_id res chain seq x y z
N MET A 1 -7.86 46.28 -74.66
CA MET A 1 -7.72 45.97 -76.11
C MET A 1 -9.04 46.28 -76.77
N LEU A 2 -9.05 46.89 -77.96
CA LEU A 2 -10.27 46.95 -78.79
C LEU A 2 -10.65 45.51 -79.15
N ALA A 3 -11.94 45.21 -79.21
CA ALA A 3 -12.36 43.90 -79.67
C ALA A 3 -12.19 43.81 -81.20
N PRO A 4 -11.90 42.62 -81.77
CA PRO A 4 -11.68 42.47 -83.21
C PRO A 4 -12.81 43.01 -84.10
N HIS A 5 -14.06 43.03 -83.59
CA HIS A 5 -15.21 43.59 -84.31
C HIS A 5 -15.19 45.13 -84.40
N GLU A 6 -14.52 45.82 -83.48
CA GLU A 6 -14.40 47.28 -83.49
C GLU A 6 -13.41 47.77 -84.55
N LEU A 7 -12.42 46.95 -84.90
CA LEU A 7 -11.49 47.20 -86.02
C LEU A 7 -12.20 47.09 -87.39
N LYS A 8 -13.19 46.19 -87.50
CA LYS A 8 -13.96 45.97 -88.74
C LYS A 8 -14.90 47.13 -89.09
N ASN A 9 -15.35 47.90 -88.09
CA ASN A 9 -16.32 48.99 -88.28
C ASN A 9 -15.66 50.38 -88.45
N LYS A 10 -14.33 50.44 -88.58
CA LYS A 10 -13.61 51.72 -88.68
C LYS A 10 -13.70 52.29 -90.10
N ALA A 11 -14.34 53.45 -90.24
CA ALA A 11 -14.39 54.18 -91.51
C ALA A 11 -13.30 55.26 -91.58
N PHE A 12 -12.65 55.40 -92.74
CA PHE A 12 -11.61 56.41 -93.00
C PHE A 12 -12.12 57.51 -93.93
N SER A 13 -11.68 58.76 -93.72
CA SER A 13 -12.02 59.91 -94.57
C SER A 13 -11.24 59.89 -95.90
N LYS A 14 -11.88 60.25 -97.02
CA LYS A 14 -11.23 60.32 -98.35
C LYS A 14 -10.48 61.65 -98.53
N SER A 15 -9.27 61.60 -99.10
CA SER A 15 -8.42 62.77 -99.40
C SER A 15 -7.91 62.71 -100.85
N LEU A 16 -7.62 63.87 -101.46
CA LEU A 16 -7.25 64.02 -102.89
C LEU A 16 -5.93 63.31 -103.27
N LYS A 17 -5.08 62.97 -102.28
CA LYS A 17 -3.88 62.13 -102.41
C LYS A 17 -3.86 61.10 -101.28
N GLY A 18 -4.63 60.03 -101.43
CA GLY A 18 -4.78 58.96 -100.43
C GLY A 18 -4.23 57.61 -100.91
N TYR A 19 -4.19 56.65 -99.99
CA TYR A 19 -3.89 55.25 -100.28
C TYR A 19 -5.02 54.62 -101.11
N ASN A 20 -4.69 53.57 -101.87
CA ASN A 20 -5.68 52.78 -102.62
C ASN A 20 -6.59 52.03 -101.63
N ALA A 21 -7.90 52.30 -101.69
CA ALA A 21 -8.87 51.70 -100.77
C ALA A 21 -8.87 50.16 -100.85
N ALA A 22 -8.74 49.58 -102.05
CA ALA A 22 -8.79 48.12 -102.21
C ALA A 22 -7.59 47.40 -101.54
N GLU A 23 -6.37 47.93 -101.72
CA GLU A 23 -5.17 47.36 -101.07
C GLU A 23 -5.19 47.55 -99.55
N VAL A 24 -5.74 48.68 -99.07
CA VAL A 24 -5.91 48.94 -97.65
C VAL A 24 -6.94 48.01 -97.03
N ASP A 25 -8.06 47.75 -97.71
CA ASP A 25 -9.10 46.83 -97.24
C ASP A 25 -8.57 45.40 -97.14
N ASP A 26 -7.85 44.91 -98.15
CA ASP A 26 -7.20 43.58 -98.14
C ASP A 26 -6.20 43.43 -96.98
N TYR A 27 -5.40 44.47 -96.71
CA TYR A 27 -4.44 44.47 -95.61
C TYR A 27 -5.13 44.53 -94.24
N ILE A 28 -6.21 45.32 -94.11
CA ILE A 28 -7.01 45.39 -92.89
C ILE A 28 -7.67 44.03 -92.59
N GLU A 29 -8.16 43.32 -93.59
CA GLU A 29 -8.75 41.98 -93.40
C GLU A 29 -7.71 40.97 -92.89
N PHE A 30 -6.49 40.98 -93.46
CA PHE A 30 -5.37 40.20 -92.95
C PHE A 30 -5.00 40.58 -91.51
N LEU A 31 -4.93 41.88 -91.20
CA LEU A 31 -4.61 42.39 -89.87
C LEU A 31 -5.68 41.99 -88.84
N ILE A 32 -6.97 42.05 -89.20
CA ILE A 32 -8.09 41.61 -88.35
C ILE A 32 -7.96 40.10 -88.07
N GLY A 33 -7.61 39.29 -89.06
CA GLY A 33 -7.36 37.86 -88.87
C GLY A 33 -6.26 37.59 -87.84
N LYS A 34 -5.11 38.24 -87.98
CA LYS A 34 -3.98 38.11 -87.04
C LYS A 34 -4.27 38.70 -85.67
N TYR A 35 -5.00 39.81 -85.60
CA TYR A 35 -5.43 40.39 -84.34
C TYR A 35 -6.40 39.47 -83.59
N THR A 36 -7.31 38.81 -84.31
CA THR A 36 -8.26 37.85 -83.72
C THR A 36 -7.56 36.62 -83.17
N GLU A 37 -6.56 36.10 -83.91
CA GLU A 37 -5.71 34.98 -83.46
C GLU A 37 -4.96 35.34 -82.17
N ALA A 38 -4.26 36.48 -82.16
CA ALA A 38 -3.56 36.99 -80.97
C ALA A 38 -4.50 37.25 -79.79
N TYR A 39 -5.70 37.79 -80.05
CA TYR A 39 -6.71 38.02 -79.00
C TYR A 39 -7.21 36.71 -78.40
N ARG A 40 -7.41 35.67 -79.21
CA ARG A 40 -7.81 34.34 -78.73
C ARG A 40 -6.71 33.70 -77.90
N GLU A 41 -5.46 33.75 -78.36
CA GLU A 41 -4.31 33.23 -77.63
C GLU A 41 -4.13 33.94 -76.29
N ASN A 42 -4.25 35.27 -76.27
CA ASN A 42 -4.18 36.06 -75.03
C ASN A 42 -5.25 35.61 -74.03
N ASN A 43 -6.51 35.44 -74.44
CA ASN A 43 -7.57 34.94 -73.55
C ASN A 43 -7.31 33.50 -73.07
N GLU A 44 -6.71 32.64 -73.91
CA GLU A 44 -6.36 31.28 -73.51
C GLU A 44 -5.23 31.28 -72.47
N LEU A 45 -4.20 32.11 -72.68
CA LEU A 45 -3.12 32.32 -71.72
C LEU A 45 -3.63 32.90 -70.41
N ASP A 46 -4.54 33.87 -70.45
CA ASP A 46 -5.17 34.47 -69.26
C ASP A 46 -5.94 33.43 -68.45
N ARG A 47 -6.65 32.51 -69.13
CA ARG A 47 -7.32 31.38 -68.47
C ARG A 47 -6.33 30.42 -67.83
N LYS A 48 -5.28 30.02 -68.55
CA LYS A 48 -4.24 29.13 -68.02
C LYS A 48 -3.54 29.76 -66.81
N LEU A 49 -3.24 31.06 -66.88
CA LEU A 49 -2.63 31.79 -65.78
C LEU A 49 -3.51 31.77 -64.54
N ARG A 50 -4.82 32.03 -64.68
CA ARG A 50 -5.76 31.96 -63.55
C ARG A 50 -5.78 30.58 -62.91
N VAL A 51 -5.82 29.52 -63.72
CA VAL A 51 -5.78 28.14 -63.19
C VAL A 51 -4.49 27.89 -62.41
N VAL A 52 -3.34 28.24 -62.99
CA VAL A 52 -2.03 28.03 -62.34
C VAL A 52 -1.91 28.83 -61.04
N VAL A 53 -2.37 30.08 -61.03
CA VAL A 53 -2.36 30.93 -59.82
C VAL A 53 -3.24 30.31 -58.73
N ASN A 54 -4.45 29.86 -59.06
CA ASN A 54 -5.32 29.21 -58.08
C ASN A 54 -4.68 27.94 -57.52
N THR A 55 -4.11 27.08 -58.37
CA THR A 55 -3.42 25.86 -57.89
C THR A 55 -2.20 26.17 -57.05
N LEU A 56 -1.49 27.27 -57.33
CA LEU A 56 -0.34 27.69 -56.54
C LEU A 56 -0.77 28.12 -55.14
N ASP A 57 -1.88 28.85 -55.04
CA ASP A 57 -2.42 29.29 -53.75
C ASP A 57 -2.95 28.10 -52.95
N GLU A 58 -3.65 27.15 -53.57
CA GLU A 58 -4.05 25.88 -52.93
C GLU A 58 -2.85 25.10 -52.38
N ILE A 59 -1.76 24.96 -53.17
CA ILE A 59 -0.55 24.27 -52.74
C ILE A 59 0.12 24.98 -51.56
N LYS A 60 0.12 26.32 -51.53
CA LYS A 60 0.68 27.08 -50.41
C LYS A 60 -0.11 26.87 -49.13
N ASP A 61 -1.44 26.89 -49.22
CA ASP A 61 -2.31 26.66 -48.06
C ASP A 61 -2.12 25.23 -47.52
N GLU A 62 -1.98 24.24 -48.41
CA GLU A 62 -1.68 22.87 -48.03
C GLU A 62 -0.28 22.73 -47.39
N GLU A 63 0.74 23.38 -47.95
CA GLU A 63 2.09 23.42 -47.38
C GLU A 63 2.09 24.02 -45.96
N GLU A 64 1.34 25.11 -45.75
CA GLU A 64 1.21 25.73 -44.42
C GLU A 64 0.53 24.78 -43.42
N SER A 65 -0.52 24.08 -43.85
CA SER A 65 -1.21 23.08 -43.02
C SER A 65 -0.29 21.91 -42.65
N ILE A 66 0.48 21.38 -43.61
CA ILE A 66 1.46 20.32 -43.38
C ILE A 66 2.55 20.80 -42.41
N ARG A 67 3.06 22.02 -42.62
CA ARG A 67 4.09 22.62 -41.75
C ARG A 67 3.58 22.79 -40.33
N SER A 68 2.36 23.27 -40.16
CA SER A 68 1.70 23.41 -38.85
C SER A 68 1.52 22.06 -38.16
N THR A 69 1.11 21.04 -38.92
CA THR A 69 0.95 19.67 -38.43
C THR A 69 2.29 19.09 -38.00
N LEU A 70 3.36 19.28 -38.78
CA LEU A 70 4.70 18.80 -38.46
C LEU A 70 5.25 19.44 -37.18
N ILE A 71 5.07 20.76 -37.03
CA ILE A 71 5.46 21.48 -35.80
C ILE A 71 4.68 20.95 -34.60
N SER A 72 3.38 20.70 -34.76
CA SER A 72 2.53 20.16 -33.70
C SER A 72 2.94 18.73 -33.32
N ALA A 73 3.23 17.88 -34.31
CA ALA A 73 3.74 16.53 -34.09
C ALA A 73 5.10 16.54 -33.38
N GLN A 74 6.03 17.44 -33.75
CA GLN A 74 7.30 17.60 -33.06
C GLN A 74 7.10 18.00 -31.59
N LYS A 75 6.26 19.02 -31.32
CA LYS A 75 5.94 19.45 -29.96
C LYS A 75 5.32 18.33 -29.14
N MET A 76 4.45 17.52 -29.75
CA MET A 76 3.85 16.36 -29.10
C MET A 76 4.90 15.29 -28.77
N GLY A 77 5.82 15.01 -29.70
CA GLY A 77 6.94 14.10 -29.45
C GLY A 77 7.83 14.57 -28.30
N GLU A 78 8.20 15.86 -28.28
CA GLU A 78 8.97 16.46 -27.19
C GLU A 78 8.23 16.37 -25.85
N LYS A 79 6.90 16.59 -25.85
CA LYS A 79 6.06 16.44 -24.66
C LYS A 79 6.04 15.00 -24.15
N ILE A 80 5.88 14.01 -25.04
CA ILE A 80 5.89 12.59 -24.67
C ILE A 80 7.23 12.22 -24.02
N ILE A 81 8.35 12.65 -24.60
CA ILE A 81 9.68 12.38 -24.05
C ILE A 81 9.83 13.02 -22.67
N ARG A 82 9.38 14.28 -22.50
CA ARG A 82 9.44 14.97 -21.21
C ARG A 82 8.60 14.27 -20.15
N ASP A 83 7.34 13.94 -20.47
CA ASP A 83 6.43 13.27 -19.55
C ASP A 83 6.95 11.87 -19.17
N ALA A 84 7.57 11.15 -20.12
CA ALA A 84 8.18 9.85 -19.85
C ALA A 84 9.39 9.96 -18.91
N ASN A 85 10.26 10.94 -19.11
CA ASN A 85 11.41 11.19 -18.23
C ASN A 85 10.96 11.61 -16.83
N GLU A 86 9.97 12.51 -16.71
CA GLU A 86 9.43 12.92 -15.41
C GLU A 86 8.83 11.73 -14.64
N ARG A 87 8.05 10.88 -15.33
CA ARG A 87 7.52 9.65 -14.73
C ARG A 87 8.63 8.69 -14.30
N ALA A 88 9.67 8.52 -15.12
CA ALA A 88 10.81 7.68 -14.79
C ALA A 88 11.56 8.19 -13.55
N ASP A 89 11.73 9.51 -13.43
CA ASP A 89 12.36 10.13 -12.27
C ASP A 89 11.51 9.94 -11.01
N ILE A 90 10.18 10.12 -11.09
CA ILE A 90 9.25 9.88 -9.98
C ILE A 90 9.31 8.41 -9.53
N ILE A 91 9.25 7.46 -10.46
CA ILE A 91 9.31 6.03 -10.16
C ILE A 91 10.66 5.68 -9.52
N THR A 92 11.76 6.21 -10.07
CA THR A 92 13.10 5.95 -9.55
C THR A 92 13.28 6.55 -8.15
N GLY A 93 12.74 7.74 -7.91
CA GLY A 93 12.70 8.37 -6.58
C GLY A 93 11.92 7.51 -5.59
N ALA A 94 10.69 7.13 -5.92
CA ALA A 94 9.84 6.30 -5.07
C ALA A 94 10.47 4.92 -4.76
N ILE A 95 11.14 4.30 -5.74
CA ILE A 95 11.87 3.04 -5.54
C ILE A 95 13.03 3.25 -4.56
N LYS A 96 13.82 4.31 -4.73
CA LYS A 96 14.93 4.62 -3.80
C LYS A 96 14.44 4.83 -2.39
N ASP A 97 13.40 5.66 -2.20
CA ASP A 97 12.82 5.93 -0.89
C ASP A 97 12.29 4.65 -0.24
N ARG A 98 11.63 3.78 -1.01
CA ARG A 98 11.15 2.48 -0.52
C ARG A 98 12.28 1.53 -0.18
N CYS A 99 13.33 1.47 -1.00
CA CYS A 99 14.52 0.67 -0.70
C CYS A 99 15.22 1.15 0.57
N ASP A 100 15.35 2.47 0.73
CA ASP A 100 15.96 3.07 1.92
C ASP A 100 15.12 2.80 3.18
N ALA A 101 13.80 2.89 3.08
CA ALA A 101 12.88 2.50 4.17
C ALA A 101 13.04 1.03 4.55
N VAL A 102 13.05 0.12 3.56
CA VAL A 102 13.25 -1.32 3.80
C VAL A 102 14.62 -1.60 4.43
N ILE A 103 15.68 -0.93 3.99
CA ILE A 103 17.01 -1.07 4.59
C ILE A 103 17.03 -0.57 6.03
N ALA A 104 16.32 0.52 6.33
CA ALA A 104 16.18 1.04 7.69
C ALA A 104 15.47 0.02 8.59
N ASP A 105 14.32 -0.51 8.15
CA ASP A 105 13.57 -1.53 8.89
C ASP A 105 14.42 -2.77 9.18
N PHE A 106 15.17 -3.27 8.19
CA PHE A 106 16.09 -4.39 8.39
C PHE A 106 17.23 -4.08 9.35
N ARG A 107 17.74 -2.85 9.37
CA ARG A 107 18.77 -2.44 10.34
C ARG A 107 18.23 -2.42 11.76
N ASP A 108 17.02 -1.93 11.93
CA ASP A 108 16.34 -1.88 13.23
C ASP A 108 16.04 -3.29 13.74
N GLU A 109 15.55 -4.17 12.88
CA GLU A 109 15.33 -5.58 13.24
C GLU A 109 16.64 -6.30 13.57
N LEU A 110 17.69 -6.09 12.78
CA LEU A 110 19.03 -6.63 13.06
C LEU A 110 19.58 -6.12 14.40
N GLN A 111 19.32 -4.87 14.74
CA GLN A 111 19.73 -4.28 16.01
C GLN A 111 18.99 -4.93 17.18
N ARG A 112 17.66 -5.10 17.06
CA ARG A 112 16.84 -5.81 18.07
C ARG A 112 17.34 -7.24 18.29
N GLU A 113 17.59 -7.99 17.22
CA GLU A 113 18.08 -9.36 17.30
C GLU A 113 19.46 -9.44 18.00
N LYS A 114 20.36 -8.48 17.71
CA LYS A 114 21.66 -8.40 18.39
C LYS A 114 21.52 -8.11 19.88
N GLU A 115 20.59 -7.23 20.26
CA GLU A 115 20.32 -6.90 21.66
C GLU A 115 19.73 -8.10 22.42
N GLU A 116 18.81 -8.83 21.79
CA GLU A 116 18.28 -10.09 22.32
C GLU A 116 19.37 -11.14 22.52
N MET A 117 20.23 -11.33 21.51
CA MET A 117 21.38 -12.23 21.59
C MET A 117 22.33 -11.84 22.73
N TRP A 118 22.61 -10.55 22.89
CA TRP A 118 23.42 -10.04 24.00
C TRP A 118 22.77 -10.30 25.36
N SER A 119 21.47 -10.06 25.49
CA SER A 119 20.70 -10.33 26.71
C SER A 119 20.76 -11.80 27.11
N ILE A 120 20.53 -12.71 26.15
CA ILE A 120 20.63 -14.16 26.38
C ILE A 120 22.05 -14.55 26.81
N ARG A 121 23.07 -14.03 26.13
CA ARG A 121 24.47 -14.30 26.49
C ARG A 121 24.77 -13.85 27.92
N THR A 122 24.32 -12.67 28.32
CA THR A 122 24.49 -12.16 29.69
C THR A 122 23.77 -13.06 30.69
N ARG A 123 22.52 -13.44 30.43
CA ARG A 123 21.75 -14.37 31.29
C ARG A 123 22.45 -15.72 31.48
N ILE A 124 23.07 -16.26 30.43
CA ILE A 124 23.85 -17.51 30.53
C ILE A 124 25.08 -17.31 31.43
N LEU A 125 25.78 -16.19 31.29
CA LEU A 125 26.95 -15.88 32.13
C LEU A 125 26.55 -15.70 33.60
N ASP A 126 25.45 -15.00 33.86
CA ASP A 126 24.92 -14.80 35.21
C ASP A 126 24.44 -16.12 35.82
N PHE A 127 23.70 -16.93 35.06
CA PHE A 127 23.28 -18.26 35.50
C PHE A 127 24.48 -19.14 35.85
N LYS A 128 25.50 -19.15 34.97
CA LYS A 128 26.76 -19.85 35.23
C LYS A 128 27.37 -19.39 36.55
N LYS A 129 27.51 -18.08 36.77
CA LYS A 129 28.05 -17.51 38.02
C LYS A 129 27.26 -17.96 39.24
N VAL A 130 25.93 -17.84 39.21
CA VAL A 130 25.04 -18.25 40.31
C VAL A 130 25.22 -19.73 40.66
N ILE A 131 25.31 -20.60 39.66
CA ILE A 131 25.53 -22.04 39.86
C ILE A 131 26.91 -22.32 40.46
N PHE A 132 27.97 -21.66 39.97
CA PHE A 132 29.31 -21.82 40.54
C PHE A 132 29.37 -21.33 42.00
N ASP A 133 28.73 -20.21 42.31
CA ASP A 133 28.67 -19.68 43.68
C ASP A 133 27.87 -20.62 44.61
N LEU A 134 26.76 -21.20 44.12
CA LEU A 134 25.97 -22.18 44.88
C LEU A 134 26.77 -23.46 45.17
N TYR A 135 27.46 -24.01 44.17
CA TYR A 135 28.32 -25.18 44.38
C TYR A 135 29.44 -24.88 45.36
N ARG A 136 30.06 -23.70 45.27
CA ARG A 136 31.08 -23.29 46.23
C ARG A 136 30.54 -23.25 47.65
N LYS A 137 29.34 -22.70 47.86
CA LYS A 137 28.66 -22.68 49.15
C LYS A 137 28.34 -24.09 49.67
N HIS A 138 27.79 -24.98 48.83
CA HIS A 138 27.52 -26.36 49.24
C HIS A 138 28.80 -27.12 49.61
N ILE A 139 29.91 -26.89 48.89
CA ILE A 139 31.20 -27.49 49.22
C ILE A 139 31.71 -26.96 50.57
N GLU A 140 31.55 -25.67 50.86
CA GLU A 140 31.91 -25.07 52.15
C GLU A 140 31.06 -25.64 53.30
N GLU A 141 29.74 -25.79 53.11
CA GLU A 141 28.85 -26.44 54.08
C GLU A 141 29.25 -27.90 54.34
N LEU A 142 29.60 -28.66 53.30
CA LEU A 142 30.11 -30.04 53.43
C LEU A 142 31.47 -30.09 54.14
N GLN A 143 32.34 -29.10 53.95
CA GLN A 143 33.61 -29.00 54.67
C GLN A 143 33.40 -28.63 56.14
N ASN A 144 32.36 -27.83 56.44
CA ASN A 144 31.98 -27.47 57.80
C ASN A 144 31.20 -28.59 58.52
N LEU A 145 30.62 -29.55 57.79
CA LEU A 145 30.09 -30.80 58.33
C LEU A 145 31.25 -31.68 58.83
N SER A 146 31.73 -31.37 60.03
CA SER A 146 32.53 -32.28 60.83
C SER A 146 31.68 -33.52 61.15
N VAL A 147 32.03 -34.66 60.56
CA VAL A 147 31.46 -35.98 60.90
C VAL A 147 31.73 -36.36 62.38
N ASN A 148 32.49 -35.55 63.11
CA ASN A 148 32.85 -35.83 64.50
C ASN A 148 31.84 -35.28 65.54
N GLU A 149 30.69 -34.73 65.11
CA GLU A 149 29.65 -34.21 66.03
C GLU A 149 28.31 -34.96 65.94
N ILE A 150 28.28 -36.18 65.40
CA ILE A 150 27.21 -37.12 65.78
C ILE A 150 27.61 -37.68 67.16
N GLU A 151 27.48 -36.84 68.19
CA GLU A 151 27.37 -37.36 69.56
C GLU A 151 26.18 -38.31 69.59
N ASP A 152 26.39 -39.45 70.23
CA ASP A 152 25.47 -40.59 70.34
C ASP A 152 24.00 -40.15 70.32
N ILE A 153 23.23 -40.65 69.35
CA ILE A 153 21.76 -40.65 69.45
C ILE A 153 21.43 -41.55 70.64
N VAL A 154 21.38 -40.98 71.84
CA VAL A 154 20.87 -41.66 73.04
C VAL A 154 19.36 -41.74 72.86
N LEU A 155 18.91 -42.85 72.28
CA LEU A 155 17.51 -43.26 72.32
C LEU A 155 17.10 -43.34 73.81
N PRO A 156 16.09 -42.59 74.28
CA PRO A 156 15.64 -42.68 75.66
C PRO A 156 15.13 -44.10 75.95
N ASN A 157 15.61 -44.71 77.04
CA ASN A 157 15.20 -46.04 77.50
C ASN A 157 13.68 -46.15 77.62
N GLU A 158 13.09 -47.18 77.00
CA GLU A 158 11.65 -47.45 76.94
C GLU A 158 10.98 -47.38 78.32
N ASP A 159 11.66 -47.80 79.38
CA ASP A 159 11.16 -47.80 80.76
C ASP A 159 10.77 -46.40 81.27
N THR A 160 11.46 -45.35 80.82
CA THR A 160 11.16 -43.97 81.23
C THR A 160 9.92 -43.41 80.53
N ILE A 161 9.66 -43.86 79.30
CA ILE A 161 8.47 -43.52 78.53
C ILE A 161 7.25 -44.20 79.16
N VAL A 162 7.36 -45.49 79.48
CA VAL A 162 6.31 -46.28 80.12
C VAL A 162 5.95 -45.69 81.50
N ALA A 163 6.95 -45.30 82.31
CA ALA A 163 6.70 -44.68 83.62
C ALA A 163 5.93 -43.34 83.50
N LYS A 164 6.23 -42.54 82.48
CA LYS A 164 5.55 -41.26 82.25
C LYS A 164 4.09 -41.47 81.82
N ILE A 165 3.85 -42.40 80.91
CA ILE A 165 2.49 -42.79 80.48
C ILE A 165 1.68 -43.34 81.67
N PHE A 166 2.26 -44.22 82.50
CA PHE A 166 1.58 -44.74 83.69
C PHE A 166 1.23 -43.64 84.69
N THR A 167 2.11 -42.65 84.86
CA THR A 167 1.88 -41.51 85.76
C THR A 167 0.75 -40.62 85.24
N ASP A 168 0.72 -40.36 83.93
CA ASP A 168 -0.29 -39.53 83.29
C ASP A 168 -1.67 -40.22 83.29
N VAL A 169 -1.72 -41.54 83.03
CA VAL A 169 -2.96 -42.33 83.12
C VAL A 169 -3.46 -42.39 84.56
N LYS A 170 -2.57 -42.60 85.55
CA LYS A 170 -2.93 -42.61 86.97
C LYS A 170 -3.49 -41.24 87.41
N GLY A 171 -2.84 -40.15 87.02
CA GLY A 171 -3.32 -38.79 87.32
C GLY A 171 -4.68 -38.49 86.67
N THR A 172 -4.90 -38.99 85.45
CA THR A 172 -6.19 -38.84 84.75
C THR A 172 -7.31 -39.60 85.47
N ILE A 173 -7.06 -40.85 85.87
CA ILE A 173 -8.02 -41.68 86.63
C ILE A 173 -8.32 -41.07 88.00
N GLU A 174 -7.31 -40.57 88.72
CA GLU A 174 -7.49 -39.88 90.00
C GLU A 174 -8.31 -38.58 89.84
N SER A 175 -8.12 -37.86 88.73
CA SER A 175 -8.92 -36.67 88.42
C SER A 175 -10.38 -37.01 88.12
N GLU A 176 -10.66 -38.11 87.43
CA GLU A 176 -12.03 -38.56 87.12
C GLU A 176 -12.75 -39.16 88.35
N LEU A 177 -12.02 -39.86 89.21
CA LEU A 177 -12.55 -40.39 90.47
C LEU A 177 -12.90 -39.28 91.47
N LYS A 178 -12.18 -38.15 91.43
CA LYS A 178 -12.47 -36.97 92.25
C LYS A 178 -13.62 -36.13 91.68
N LYS A 179 -13.80 -36.14 90.35
CA LYS A 179 -14.88 -35.42 89.65
C LYS A 179 -16.26 -36.08 89.78
N SER A 180 -16.32 -37.33 90.25
CA SER A 180 -17.55 -38.13 90.35
C SER A 180 -18.17 -38.18 91.76
N ILE A 181 -17.57 -37.53 92.77
CA ILE A 181 -18.03 -37.53 94.18
C ILE A 181 -18.67 -36.20 94.63
N GLU A 182 -18.59 -35.13 93.83
CA GLU A 182 -19.21 -33.82 94.15
C GLU A 182 -20.24 -33.44 93.07
N ALA A 183 -21.43 -34.03 93.15
CA ALA A 183 -22.65 -33.49 92.52
C ALA A 183 -23.59 -33.08 93.66
N GLU A 184 -24.02 -31.82 93.74
CA GLU A 184 -25.30 -31.30 93.21
C GLU A 184 -25.63 -29.97 93.96
N PRO A 185 -26.73 -29.23 93.67
CA PRO A 185 -27.28 -28.73 92.41
C PRO A 185 -27.69 -27.22 92.57
N GLN A 186 -28.54 -26.70 91.66
CA GLN A 186 -29.39 -25.47 91.70
C GLN A 186 -29.06 -24.45 90.58
N ILE A 187 -29.90 -24.21 89.56
CA ILE A 187 -31.32 -23.74 89.43
C ILE A 187 -31.36 -22.26 88.98
N ALA A 188 -32.10 -22.05 87.88
CA ALA A 188 -32.89 -20.87 87.46
C ALA A 188 -32.23 -19.61 86.84
N ASP A 189 -32.67 -19.40 85.59
CA ASP A 189 -33.36 -18.23 85.02
C ASP A 189 -32.63 -16.98 84.45
N ASP A 190 -33.13 -16.65 83.26
CA ASP A 190 -32.87 -15.68 82.18
C ASP A 190 -32.72 -14.20 82.60
N PRO A 191 -32.03 -13.31 81.83
CA PRO A 191 -32.75 -12.55 80.80
C PRO A 191 -31.95 -12.08 79.54
N ALA A 192 -32.65 -12.02 78.40
CA ALA A 192 -32.65 -11.00 77.32
C ALA A 192 -31.35 -10.29 76.83
N ILE A 193 -31.11 -10.30 75.50
CA ILE A 193 -31.12 -9.13 74.56
C ILE A 193 -30.64 -9.56 73.13
N THR A 194 -31.52 -9.31 72.15
CA THR A 194 -31.35 -8.83 70.76
C THR A 194 -29.98 -8.86 70.05
N THR A 195 -29.90 -9.45 68.85
CA THR A 195 -29.49 -8.84 67.53
C THR A 195 -29.46 -9.93 66.43
N GLU A 196 -30.23 -9.79 65.34
CA GLU A 196 -29.78 -9.44 63.96
C GLU A 196 -28.59 -10.27 63.44
N ARG A 197 -28.48 -10.79 62.22
CA ARG A 197 -29.24 -10.70 60.96
C ARG A 197 -28.54 -11.61 59.91
N ALA A 198 -29.36 -12.26 59.09
CA ALA A 198 -29.20 -12.67 57.68
C ALA A 198 -27.83 -13.03 57.05
N ALA A 199 -27.82 -14.25 56.45
CA ALA A 199 -27.58 -14.55 55.03
C ALA A 199 -26.35 -14.03 54.29
N VAL A 200 -25.61 -14.96 53.65
CA VAL A 200 -25.26 -15.04 52.20
C VAL A 200 -24.83 -16.51 51.96
N GLY A 201 -25.39 -17.34 51.09
CA GLY A 201 -26.14 -17.08 49.85
C GLY A 201 -25.23 -17.35 48.65
N GLY A 202 -24.98 -18.62 48.32
CA GLY A 202 -24.19 -19.00 47.15
C GLY A 202 -24.96 -18.79 45.84
N GLN A 203 -24.23 -18.53 44.76
CA GLN A 203 -24.78 -18.62 43.41
C GLN A 203 -23.70 -19.02 42.41
N LYS A 204 -23.93 -20.16 41.75
CA LYS A 204 -23.28 -20.59 40.51
C LYS A 204 -23.80 -19.71 39.36
N VAL A 205 -22.92 -19.36 38.41
CA VAL A 205 -23.32 -18.99 37.04
C VAL A 205 -22.40 -19.68 36.04
N ASN A 206 -23.03 -20.14 34.96
CA ASN A 206 -22.55 -21.05 33.94
C ASN A 206 -21.64 -20.36 32.91
N GLU A 207 -20.60 -21.08 32.48
CA GLU A 207 -19.89 -20.86 31.22
C GLU A 207 -20.68 -21.51 30.08
N ALA A 208 -21.36 -20.69 29.27
CA ALA A 208 -21.74 -20.98 27.88
C ALA A 208 -22.60 -19.81 27.36
N GLU A 209 -21.99 -18.79 26.73
CA GLU A 209 -22.69 -17.92 25.74
C GLU A 209 -21.84 -16.82 25.04
N VAL A 210 -20.50 -16.83 25.07
CA VAL A 210 -19.71 -15.68 24.54
C VAL A 210 -18.86 -15.99 23.29
N ILE A 211 -19.06 -17.12 22.59
CA ILE A 211 -18.21 -17.48 21.42
C ILE A 211 -19.01 -17.70 20.12
N GLU A 212 -20.22 -17.16 19.99
CA GLU A 212 -20.99 -17.31 18.73
C GLU A 212 -21.28 -16.00 17.97
N GLU A 213 -20.81 -14.84 18.43
CA GLU A 213 -21.09 -13.55 17.78
C GLU A 213 -19.89 -12.90 17.06
N LEU A 214 -18.71 -13.55 17.03
CA LEU A 214 -17.49 -12.98 16.43
C LEU A 214 -17.02 -13.66 15.12
N ILE A 215 -17.76 -14.65 14.60
CA ILE A 215 -17.40 -15.36 13.35
C ILE A 215 -18.29 -14.94 12.16
N ALA A 216 -19.30 -14.08 12.37
CA ALA A 216 -20.23 -13.67 11.32
C ALA A 216 -19.81 -12.42 10.52
N GLU A 217 -18.81 -11.65 10.95
CA GLU A 217 -18.44 -10.37 10.29
C GLU A 217 -17.23 -10.44 9.33
N THR A 218 -16.56 -11.60 9.17
CA THR A 218 -15.38 -11.72 8.29
C THR A 218 -15.64 -12.37 6.93
N ASN A 219 -16.89 -12.60 6.53
CA ASN A 219 -17.23 -13.35 5.31
C ASN A 219 -18.11 -12.62 4.28
N THR A 220 -18.27 -11.29 4.36
CA THR A 220 -19.05 -10.51 3.38
C THR A 220 -18.23 -9.62 2.43
N GLU A 221 -16.89 -9.61 2.50
CA GLU A 221 -16.04 -8.79 1.60
C GLU A 221 -15.26 -9.57 0.53
N LYS A 222 -15.55 -10.88 0.31
CA LYS A 222 -14.84 -11.71 -0.69
C LYS A 222 -15.62 -12.06 -1.96
N THR A 223 -16.74 -11.39 -2.24
CA THR A 223 -17.58 -11.72 -3.41
C THR A 223 -17.65 -10.67 -4.53
N GLU A 224 -16.88 -9.57 -4.50
CA GLU A 224 -16.95 -8.56 -5.58
C GLU A 224 -15.71 -8.46 -6.49
N ASN A 225 -14.65 -9.25 -6.29
CA ASN A 225 -13.40 -9.09 -7.07
C ASN A 225 -13.09 -10.18 -8.11
N ASN A 226 -14.04 -11.06 -8.43
CA ASN A 226 -13.83 -12.13 -9.41
C ASN A 226 -14.11 -11.73 -10.87
N GLY A 227 -14.26 -10.43 -11.17
CA GLY A 227 -14.56 -9.93 -12.52
C GLY A 227 -13.33 -9.56 -13.36
N GLU A 228 -12.20 -9.20 -12.73
CA GLU A 228 -11.05 -8.62 -13.43
C GLU A 228 -9.94 -9.65 -13.73
N GLU A 229 -9.87 -10.76 -12.99
CA GLU A 229 -8.89 -11.82 -13.25
C GLU A 229 -9.21 -12.62 -14.54
N ASP A 230 -10.49 -12.71 -14.93
CA ASP A 230 -10.93 -13.43 -16.12
C ASP A 230 -10.61 -12.69 -17.45
N GLU A 231 -10.43 -11.36 -17.40
CA GLU A 231 -10.07 -10.57 -18.58
C GLU A 231 -8.55 -10.66 -18.87
N PHE A 232 -7.73 -10.72 -17.82
CA PHE A 232 -6.28 -10.91 -17.94
C PHE A 232 -5.91 -12.30 -18.49
N LEU A 233 -6.67 -13.34 -18.09
CA LEU A 233 -6.47 -14.71 -18.59
C LEU A 233 -6.93 -14.90 -20.03
N ARG A 234 -7.94 -14.15 -20.50
CA ARG A 234 -8.35 -14.16 -21.92
C ARG A 234 -7.32 -13.48 -22.82
N PHE A 235 -6.73 -12.37 -22.38
CA PHE A 235 -5.69 -11.68 -23.14
C PHE A 235 -4.45 -12.55 -23.38
N MET A 236 -4.05 -13.36 -22.39
CA MET A 236 -2.90 -14.26 -22.49
C MET A 236 -3.12 -15.50 -23.37
N GLN A 237 -4.36 -15.82 -23.75
CA GLN A 237 -4.68 -16.99 -24.59
C GLN A 237 -4.86 -16.64 -26.08
N GLU A 238 -5.03 -15.37 -26.45
CA GLU A 238 -5.15 -14.95 -27.85
C GLU A 238 -3.80 -14.76 -28.56
N ASP A 239 -2.71 -14.50 -27.83
CA ASP A 239 -1.37 -14.33 -28.40
C ASP A 239 -0.63 -15.64 -28.75
N ASN A 240 -1.30 -16.79 -28.63
CA ASN A 240 -0.68 -18.10 -28.86
C ASN A 240 -1.43 -18.96 -29.90
N LYS A 241 -1.83 -18.35 -31.02
CA LYS A 241 -2.32 -19.03 -32.22
C LYS A 241 -1.69 -18.51 -33.50
#